data_AF-A0A8T6F0G7-F1
#
_entry.id   AF-A0A8T6F0G7-F1
#
_cell.length_a   1.000
_cell.length_b   1.000
_cell.length_c   1.000
_cell.angle_alpha   90.00
_cell.angle_beta   90.00
_cell.angle_gamma   90.00
#
_symmetry.space_group_name_H-M   'P 1'
#
loop_
_entity.id
_entity.type
_entity.pdbx_description
1 polymer ?
#
loop_
_entity_poly.entity_id
_entity_poly.type
_entity_poly.pdbx_seq_one_letter_code
_entity_poly.pdbx_strand_id
1 'polypeptide(L)'
;MLCSLVLHHVPDAVPFVRKMQEHARGRVVLVEMMETPGALEVPFFERVHGFAPTPLPGLPDVLNLLWAMDIFPDVTMVSADAAVLDADREAAVEQLRRRLGVSEGTETDERLLAAADELLEETPEGWAVRGVAPRRQAIVTWRPG
;
A
#
# COMPACT_ATOMS: atom_id res chain seq x y z
N MET A 1 8.42 16.80 11.95
CA MET A 1 9.03 15.84 11.01
C MET A 1 7.91 15.11 10.30
N LEU A 2 8.01 14.94 8.98
CA LEU A 2 7.04 14.21 8.16
C LEU A 2 7.71 12.95 7.61
N CYS A 3 7.06 11.80 7.77
CA CYS A 3 7.42 10.55 7.13
C CYS A 3 6.18 10.01 6.42
N SER A 4 6.18 9.99 5.09
CA SER A 4 5.01 9.68 4.29
C SER A 4 5.27 8.41 3.48
N LEU A 5 4.57 7.32 3.81
CA LEU A 5 4.63 6.06 3.06
C LEU A 5 6.04 5.47 2.94
N VAL A 6 6.85 5.61 4.00
CA VAL A 6 8.21 5.05 4.05
C VAL A 6 8.36 4.03 5.17
N LEU A 7 7.62 4.18 6.27
CA LEU A 7 7.87 3.41 7.48
C LEU A 7 7.68 1.89 7.27
N HIS A 8 6.72 1.51 6.43
CA HIS A 8 6.47 0.12 6.06
C HIS A 8 7.61 -0.55 5.26
N HIS A 9 8.57 0.23 4.72
CA HIS A 9 9.76 -0.29 4.05
C HIS A 9 10.99 -0.38 4.95
N VAL A 10 10.90 0.06 6.21
CA VAL A 10 12.04 0.07 7.15
C VAL A 10 12.14 -1.30 7.84
N PRO A 11 13.21 -2.10 7.62
CA PRO A 11 13.31 -3.44 8.20
C PRO A 11 13.37 -3.46 9.73
N ASP A 12 13.99 -2.44 10.33
CA ASP A 12 13.98 -2.20 11.78
C ASP A 12 13.41 -0.82 12.07
N ALA A 13 12.10 -0.77 12.29
CA ALA A 13 11.35 0.46 12.44
C ALA A 13 11.60 1.16 13.80
N VAL A 14 12.02 0.44 14.86
CA VAL A 14 12.18 1.03 16.20
C VAL A 14 13.29 2.10 16.23
N PRO A 15 14.54 1.84 15.78
CA PRO A 15 15.57 2.86 15.73
C PRO A 15 15.19 4.03 14.82
N PHE A 16 14.44 3.76 13.75
CA PHE A 16 13.97 4.81 12.84
C PHE A 16 12.99 5.75 13.55
N VAL A 17 11.98 5.21 14.23
CA VAL A 17 11.03 6.01 15.02
C VAL A 17 11.74 6.79 16.12
N ARG A 18 12.71 6.19 16.83
CA ARG A 18 13.51 6.91 17.85
C ARG A 18 14.24 8.12 17.27
N LYS A 19 14.93 7.95 16.15
CA LYS A 19 15.60 9.07 15.46
C LYS A 19 14.62 10.15 15.05
N MET A 20 13.41 9.79 14.61
CA MET A 20 12.38 10.78 14.29
C MET A 20 11.99 11.61 15.52
N GLN A 21 11.84 10.97 16.68
CA GLN A 21 11.51 11.67 17.93
C GLN A 21 12.63 12.65 18.32
N GLU A 22 13.89 12.20 18.32
CA GLU A 22 15.06 13.00 18.71
C GLU A 22 15.23 14.29 17.88
N HIS A 23 14.86 14.22 16.60
CA HIS A 23 15.05 15.33 15.66
C HIS A 23 13.78 16.18 15.45
N ALA A 24 12.61 15.68 15.85
CA ALA A 24 11.38 16.45 15.78
C ALA A 24 11.37 17.55 16.85
N ARG A 25 11.08 18.79 16.45
CA ARG A 25 11.02 19.95 17.36
C ARG A 25 9.62 20.24 17.91
N GLY A 26 8.59 19.50 17.50
CA GLY A 26 7.22 19.78 17.98
C GLY A 26 6.19 18.72 17.64
N ARG A 27 6.22 18.17 16.42
CA ARG A 27 5.31 17.08 16.03
C ARG A 27 6.01 16.11 15.08
N VAL A 28 5.76 14.83 15.27
CA VAL A 28 5.99 13.79 14.27
C VAL A 28 4.67 13.53 13.56
N VAL A 29 4.71 13.47 12.24
CA VAL A 29 3.57 13.21 11.37
C VAL A 29 3.94 12.05 10.48
N LEU A 30 3.13 10.99 10.52
CA LEU A 30 3.20 9.89 9.57
C LEU A 30 1.98 9.93 8.66
N VAL A 31 2.20 9.59 7.40
CA VAL A 31 1.11 9.24 6.47
C VAL A 31 1.29 7.77 6.12
N GLU A 32 0.25 6.98 6.37
CA GLU A 32 0.30 5.53 6.16
C GLU A 32 -0.98 5.00 5.51
N MET A 33 -0.86 3.88 4.78
CA MET A 33 -2.00 3.18 4.19
C MET A 33 -2.67 2.27 5.23
N MET A 34 -4.00 2.20 5.23
CA MET A 34 -4.75 1.27 6.09
C MET A 34 -4.36 -0.18 5.76
N GLU A 35 -4.49 -0.52 4.49
CA GLU A 35 -4.14 -1.83 3.95
C GLU A 35 -2.65 -1.91 3.65
N THR A 36 -2.15 -3.14 3.50
CA THR A 36 -0.80 -3.40 3.00
C THR A 36 -0.53 -2.58 1.73
N PRO A 37 0.57 -1.82 1.68
CA PRO A 37 1.06 -1.22 0.44
C PRO A 37 1.15 -2.26 -0.68
N GLY A 38 0.43 -2.02 -1.77
CA GLY A 38 0.38 -2.92 -2.92
C GLY A 38 -0.70 -4.01 -2.87
N ALA A 39 -1.67 -3.91 -1.97
CA ALA A 39 -2.80 -4.86 -1.87
C ALA A 39 -3.55 -5.10 -3.20
N LEU A 40 -3.59 -4.12 -4.10
CA LEU A 40 -4.17 -4.24 -5.44
C LEU A 40 -3.45 -5.27 -6.33
N GLU A 41 -2.14 -5.45 -6.15
CA GLU A 41 -1.32 -6.31 -7.00
C GLU A 41 -1.24 -7.74 -6.48
N VAL A 42 -1.51 -7.95 -5.19
CA VAL A 42 -1.38 -9.26 -4.53
C VAL A 42 -2.14 -10.38 -5.29
N PRO A 43 -3.42 -10.19 -5.70
CA PRO A 43 -4.14 -11.22 -6.45
C PRO A 43 -3.47 -11.59 -7.78
N PHE A 44 -2.81 -10.63 -8.43
CA PHE A 44 -2.09 -10.87 -9.68
C PHE A 44 -0.73 -11.51 -9.44
N PHE A 45 -0.02 -11.11 -8.38
CA PHE A 45 1.32 -11.60 -8.08
C PHE A 45 1.34 -13.12 -7.93
N GLU A 46 0.36 -13.67 -7.20
CA GLU A 46 0.23 -15.12 -7.03
C GLU A 46 -0.07 -15.84 -8.35
N ARG A 47 -0.95 -15.28 -9.20
CA ARG A 47 -1.30 -15.87 -10.51
C ARG A 47 -0.16 -15.79 -11.52
N VAL A 48 0.62 -14.71 -11.50
CA VAL A 48 1.69 -14.44 -12.47
C VAL A 48 2.99 -15.13 -12.07
N HIS A 49 3.35 -15.09 -10.79
CA HIS A 49 4.66 -15.56 -10.29
C HIS A 49 4.58 -16.84 -9.45
N GLY A 50 3.38 -17.30 -9.10
CA GLY A 50 3.18 -18.55 -8.34
C GLY A 50 3.43 -18.43 -6.83
N PHE A 51 3.62 -17.22 -6.31
CA PHE A 51 3.76 -16.96 -4.87
C PHE A 51 3.10 -15.64 -4.48
N ALA A 52 2.62 -15.56 -3.24
CA ALA A 52 2.15 -14.30 -2.68
C ALA A 52 3.34 -13.50 -2.09
N PRO A 53 3.45 -12.19 -2.35
CA PRO A 53 4.49 -11.37 -1.73
C PRO A 53 4.24 -11.27 -0.22
N THR A 54 5.32 -11.13 0.56
CA THR A 54 5.20 -10.82 1.99
C THR A 54 4.48 -9.48 2.15
N PRO A 55 3.37 -9.41 2.90
CA PRO A 55 2.64 -8.17 3.09
C PRO A 55 3.52 -7.15 3.83
N LEU A 56 3.57 -5.93 3.31
CA LEU A 56 4.19 -4.81 4.00
C LEU A 56 3.27 -4.33 5.13
N PRO A 57 3.83 -3.86 6.27
CA PRO A 57 3.03 -3.35 7.39
C PRO A 57 2.02 -2.29 6.94
N GLY A 58 0.76 -2.48 7.32
CA GLY A 58 -0.28 -1.46 7.19
C GLY A 58 -0.32 -0.54 8.41
N LEU A 59 -1.30 0.37 8.43
CA LEU A 59 -1.55 1.25 9.57
C LEU A 59 -1.72 0.50 10.90
N PRO A 60 -2.47 -0.63 10.98
CA PRO A 60 -2.62 -1.34 12.26
C PRO A 60 -1.29 -1.83 12.83
N ASP A 61 -0.39 -2.32 11.97
CA ASP A 61 0.94 -2.79 12.37
C ASP A 61 1.81 -1.64 12.87
N VAL A 62 1.74 -0.49 12.19
CA VAL A 62 2.43 0.74 12.61
C VAL A 62 1.92 1.24 13.96
N LEU A 63 0.60 1.23 14.20
CA LEU A 63 0.04 1.63 15.49
C LEU A 63 0.46 0.69 16.62
N ASN A 64 0.43 -0.63 16.38
CA ASN A 64 0.89 -1.62 17.35
C ASN A 64 2.37 -1.41 17.71
N LEU A 65 3.22 -1.10 16.73
CA LEU A 65 4.61 -0.74 16.95
C LEU A 65 4.74 0.51 17.83
N LEU A 66 4.02 1.58 17.52
CA LEU A 66 4.08 2.83 18.28
C LEU A 66 3.63 2.60 19.73
N TRP A 67 2.55 1.84 19.96
CA TRP A 67 2.10 1.49 21.31
C TRP A 67 3.13 0.64 22.07
N ALA A 68 3.78 -0.31 21.41
CA ALA A 68 4.87 -1.08 22.02
C ALA A 68 6.08 -0.22 22.40
N MET A 69 6.21 0.96 21.79
CA MET A 69 7.22 1.97 22.12
C MET A 69 6.73 3.02 23.15
N ASP A 70 5.55 2.83 23.75
CA ASP A 70 4.91 3.77 24.67
C ASP A 70 4.56 5.12 24.01
N ILE A 71 4.28 5.09 22.69
CA ILE A 71 3.86 6.25 21.90
C ILE A 71 2.37 6.08 21.57
N PHE A 72 1.54 7.01 22.04
CA PHE A 72 0.08 7.00 21.81
C PHE A 72 -0.31 8.14 20.86
N PRO A 73 -0.35 7.90 19.54
CA PRO A 73 -0.60 8.95 18.57
C PRO A 73 -2.09 9.26 18.39
N ASP A 74 -2.37 10.48 17.95
CA ASP A 74 -3.65 10.85 17.34
C ASP A 74 -3.71 10.29 15.91
N VAL A 75 -4.85 9.72 15.52
CA VAL A 75 -5.07 9.18 14.16
C VAL A 75 -6.22 9.93 13.49
N THR A 76 -5.95 10.52 12.33
CA THR A 76 -6.96 11.15 11.48
C THR A 76 -7.08 10.35 10.19
N MET A 77 -8.25 9.77 9.94
CA MET A 77 -8.53 9.08 8.69
C MET A 77 -8.75 10.09 7.57
N VAL A 78 -8.09 9.88 6.44
CA VAL A 78 -8.32 10.62 5.20
C VAL A 78 -9.46 9.92 4.43
N SER A 79 -10.21 10.69 3.63
CA SER A 79 -11.23 10.15 2.73
C SER A 79 -10.64 9.01 1.88
N ALA A 80 -11.44 7.96 1.70
CA ALA A 80 -11.02 6.82 0.88
C ALA A 80 -11.11 7.18 -0.60
N ASP A 81 -10.09 6.77 -1.36
CA ASP A 81 -10.13 6.82 -2.82
C ASP A 81 -10.55 5.46 -3.37
N ALA A 82 -11.26 5.46 -4.50
CA ALA A 82 -11.56 4.25 -5.23
C ALA A 82 -10.26 3.52 -5.60
N ALA A 83 -10.25 2.19 -5.47
CA ALA A 83 -9.08 1.37 -5.78
C ALA A 83 -9.02 1.03 -7.28
N VAL A 84 -9.11 2.06 -8.11
CA VAL A 84 -9.08 1.97 -9.58
C VAL A 84 -7.64 1.98 -10.06
N LEU A 85 -7.36 1.16 -11.08
CA LEU A 85 -6.08 1.13 -11.78
C LEU A 85 -6.03 2.25 -12.82
N ASP A 86 -6.96 2.22 -13.77
CA ASP A 86 -7.08 3.20 -14.84
C ASP A 86 -8.54 3.28 -15.35
N ALA A 87 -8.86 4.33 -16.11
CA ALA A 87 -10.15 4.46 -16.77
C ALA A 87 -10.30 3.52 -17.97
N ASP A 88 -9.19 3.14 -18.60
CA ASP A 88 -9.16 2.21 -19.73
C ASP A 88 -8.57 0.84 -19.33
N ARG A 89 -9.13 -0.23 -19.92
CA ARG A 89 -8.71 -1.59 -19.58
C ARG A 89 -7.28 -1.89 -19.99
N GLU A 90 -6.90 -1.49 -21.21
CA GLU A 90 -5.56 -1.73 -21.73
C GLU A 90 -4.53 -0.95 -20.91
N ALA A 91 -4.87 0.29 -20.54
CA ALA A 91 -4.06 1.10 -19.63
C ALA A 91 -3.94 0.48 -18.22
N ALA A 92 -5.00 -0.13 -17.68
CA ALA A 92 -4.97 -0.84 -16.41
C ALA A 92 -4.05 -2.08 -16.47
N VAL A 93 -4.11 -2.86 -17.55
CA VAL A 93 -3.21 -3.99 -17.79
C VAL A 93 -1.75 -3.52 -17.90
N GLU A 94 -1.51 -2.43 -18.63
CA GLU A 94 -0.18 -1.86 -18.81
C GLU A 94 0.39 -1.33 -17.48
N GLN A 95 -0.45 -0.75 -16.63
CA GLN A 95 -0.06 -0.40 -15.27
C GLN A 95 0.31 -1.64 -14.44
N LEU A 96 -0.47 -2.73 -14.52
CA LEU A 96 -0.16 -3.99 -13.83
C LEU A 96 1.15 -4.59 -14.31
N ARG A 97 1.44 -4.58 -15.62
CA ARG A 97 2.72 -5.04 -16.17
C ARG A 97 3.90 -4.33 -15.52
N ARG A 98 3.85 -3.00 -15.48
CA ARG A 98 4.92 -2.19 -14.85
C ARG A 98 5.08 -2.52 -13.36
N ARG A 99 3.98 -2.67 -12.63
CA ARG A 99 4.01 -2.90 -11.18
C ARG A 99 4.42 -4.31 -10.79
N LEU A 100 4.15 -5.30 -11.65
CA LEU A 100 4.49 -6.71 -11.44
C LEU A 100 5.83 -7.10 -12.09
N GLY A 101 6.48 -6.20 -12.84
CA GLY A 101 7.72 -6.47 -13.55
C GLY A 101 7.55 -7.46 -14.71
N VAL A 102 6.41 -7.40 -15.41
CA VAL A 102 6.07 -8.30 -16.53
C VAL A 102 6.40 -7.62 -17.85
N SER A 103 7.04 -8.36 -18.76
CA SER A 103 7.32 -7.91 -20.13
C SER A 103 6.30 -8.49 -21.10
N GLU A 104 5.82 -7.67 -22.02
CA GLU A 104 4.82 -8.06 -23.02
C GLU A 104 5.27 -9.28 -23.85
N GLY A 105 4.32 -10.19 -24.14
CA GLY A 105 4.56 -11.37 -24.97
C GLY A 105 5.35 -12.50 -24.30
N THR A 106 5.53 -12.44 -22.98
CA THR A 106 6.14 -13.51 -22.19
C THR A 106 5.08 -14.43 -21.57
N GLU A 107 5.47 -15.60 -21.07
CA GLU A 107 4.55 -16.50 -20.36
C GLU A 107 3.92 -15.84 -19.11
N THR A 108 4.67 -14.98 -18.42
CA THR A 108 4.14 -14.19 -17.30
C THR A 108 3.12 -13.14 -17.76
N ASP A 109 3.24 -12.63 -18.98
CA ASP A 109 2.25 -11.73 -19.59
C ASP A 109 0.97 -12.46 -19.95
N GLU A 110 1.06 -13.66 -20.54
CA GLU A 110 -0.11 -14.50 -20.81
C GLU A 110 -0.87 -14.82 -19.51
N ARG A 111 -0.14 -15.15 -18.43
CA ARG A 111 -0.75 -15.36 -17.11
C ARG A 111 -1.39 -14.09 -16.54
N LEU A 112 -0.76 -12.93 -16.74
CA LEU A 112 -1.30 -11.65 -16.30
C LEU A 112 -2.61 -11.33 -17.04
N LEU A 113 -2.64 -11.51 -18.36
CA LEU A 113 -3.83 -11.25 -19.18
C LEU A 113 -4.99 -12.17 -18.77
N ALA A 114 -4.73 -13.47 -18.58
CA ALA A 114 -5.73 -14.40 -18.08
C ALA A 114 -6.26 -14.02 -16.68
N ALA A 115 -5.37 -13.60 -15.77
CA ALA A 115 -5.78 -13.10 -14.46
C ALA A 115 -6.59 -11.79 -14.57
N ALA A 116 -6.24 -10.90 -15.50
CA ALA A 116 -6.95 -9.65 -15.75
C ALA A 116 -8.37 -9.87 -16.31
N ASP A 117 -8.58 -10.90 -17.13
CA ASP A 117 -9.92 -11.29 -17.60
C ASP A 117 -10.83 -11.74 -16.44
N GLU A 118 -10.27 -12.39 -15.42
CA GLU A 118 -11.03 -12.89 -14.27
C GLU A 118 -11.25 -11.85 -13.16
N LEU A 119 -10.21 -11.05 -12.89
CA LEU A 119 -10.10 -10.22 -11.69
C LEU A 119 -10.41 -8.75 -11.91
N LEU A 120 -10.26 -8.23 -13.14
CA LEU A 120 -10.63 -6.85 -13.41
C LEU A 120 -12.13 -6.73 -13.62
N GLU A 121 -12.70 -5.65 -13.09
CA GLU A 121 -14.08 -5.28 -13.30
C GLU A 121 -14.20 -3.79 -13.63
N GLU A 122 -15.12 -3.47 -14.53
CA GLU A 122 -15.46 -2.10 -14.86
C GLU A 122 -16.38 -1.54 -13.76
N THR A 123 -16.00 -0.38 -13.23
CA THR A 123 -16.76 0.38 -12.24
C THR A 123 -17.05 1.79 -12.78
N PRO A 124 -18.01 2.55 -12.22
CA PRO A 124 -18.23 3.94 -12.61
C PRO A 124 -16.99 4.83 -12.51
N GLU A 125 -16.04 4.47 -11.64
CA GLU A 125 -14.80 5.19 -11.42
C GLU A 125 -13.64 4.72 -12.33
N GLY A 126 -13.81 3.62 -13.08
CA GLY A 126 -12.82 3.00 -13.96
C GLY A 126 -12.62 1.51 -13.71
N TRP A 127 -11.56 0.93 -14.25
CA TRP A 127 -11.21 -0.48 -14.07
C TRP A 127 -10.57 -0.72 -12.70
N ALA A 128 -11.24 -1.53 -11.89
CA ALA A 128 -10.81 -1.90 -10.54
C ALA A 128 -10.53 -3.40 -10.43
N VAL A 129 -9.90 -3.79 -9.31
CA VAL A 129 -9.66 -5.20 -8.99
C VAL A 129 -10.79 -5.69 -8.10
N ARG A 130 -11.47 -6.75 -8.53
CA ARG A 130 -12.62 -7.31 -7.80
C ARG A 130 -12.24 -7.66 -6.37
N GLY A 131 -13.08 -7.20 -5.43
CA GLY A 131 -12.95 -7.53 -4.01
C GLY A 131 -11.83 -6.79 -3.28
N VAL A 132 -11.14 -5.86 -3.94
CA VAL A 132 -10.16 -5.00 -3.26
C VAL A 132 -10.86 -3.81 -2.63
N ALA A 133 -10.59 -3.58 -1.34
CA ALA A 133 -11.15 -2.47 -0.60
C ALA A 133 -10.66 -1.10 -1.13
N PRO A 134 -11.46 -0.03 -0.99
CA PRO A 134 -11.02 1.32 -1.29
C PRO A 134 -9.73 1.70 -0.56
N ARG A 135 -8.87 2.45 -1.23
CA ARG A 135 -7.59 2.90 -0.66
C ARG A 135 -7.85 3.92 0.44
N ARG A 136 -7.48 3.56 1.66
CA ARG A 136 -7.59 4.44 2.83
C ARG A 136 -6.21 4.81 3.31
N GLN A 137 -6.05 6.09 3.65
CA GLN A 137 -4.84 6.60 4.29
C GLN A 137 -5.21 7.21 5.63
N ALA A 138 -4.23 7.27 6.52
CA ALA A 138 -4.35 7.98 7.78
C ALA A 138 -3.14 8.89 8.00
N ILE A 139 -3.42 10.01 8.65
CA ILE A 139 -2.42 10.90 9.21
C ILE A 139 -2.30 10.54 10.70
N VAL A 140 -1.13 10.03 11.09
CA VAL A 140 -0.82 9.63 12.46
C VAL A 140 0.12 10.67 13.05
N THR A 141 -0.20 11.24 14.21
CA THR A 141 0.61 12.31 14.79
C THR A 141 0.81 12.20 16.28
N TRP A 142 1.99 12.59 16.75
CA TRP A 142 2.27 12.73 18.18
C TRP A 142 3.33 13.81 18.42
N ARG A 143 3.46 14.24 19.68
CA ARG A 143 4.58 15.11 20.09
C ARG A 143 5.76 14.23 20.50
N PRO A 144 6.98 14.55 20.08
CA PRO A 144 8.17 13.85 20.56
C PRO A 144 8.31 14.04 22.08
N GLY A 145 8.66 12.95 22.77
CA GLY A 145 9.00 12.94 24.20
C GLY A 145 10.39 13.46 24.50
#